data_AF-A0A9P5R8V6-F1
#
_entry.id   AF-A0A9P5R8V6-F1
#
_cell.length_a   1.000
_cell.length_b   1.000
_cell.length_c   1.000
_cell.angle_alpha   90.00
_cell.angle_beta   90.00
_cell.angle_gamma   90.00
#
_symmetry.space_group_name_H-M   'P 1'
#
loop_
_entity.id
_entity.type
_entity.pdbx_description
1 polymer ?
#
loop_
_entity_poly.entity_id
_entity_poly.type
_entity_poly.pdbx_seq_one_letter_code
_entity_poly.pdbx_strand_id
1 'polypeptide(L)'
;MLQSFQAPDSILERKITDNIAGYIKEGGQPLLLVNALSSSYVGVPEMCNLMSDWAREFDIDPVDVMQDVLKEQLMERFDPESVDKEFKDDQRQFMSVTPPLKGSGSDDWLSIMIRHPYWRSVIYELSEEHQKCKFLNFAIQRISDAGYQGEIASVATASTFVGVFSGVLLESLDKLREEDDVGLLDKLPDLIKICCQNEHTYLYTQILLFRLMKTERGLPLKRISKELESGVLEKFSKPPLVSTLRMLLSGASPAVASAISAILQSRSPSPGDVMQLHRAYTSDDPPSSFFLRDPEFFEIMLSSIFVPSFKGGMVKQDHKEKYLWLIAYAASVHENNDVGPDTTEVQPTYEALLALEDTLSKRTAGTDLTPILANLLVAIETPVASMALLYWIQFVITETSYIETYFRSHEVPVPLLLIEEMAYKHPLQQTAVFATLVNFFEAPLELNPEIMMTYRKSILERMIYLMQLNYAMPVLDYIRVRARKMDQSLSMHFVKRVLEMVSGPYSRKFIEGMGQMIQEIVEVIKKTDTEPIVRAWIEEVVVQPVEVEMQSPPTSASSSSTHETPSAAGNDSGLSTIQEIKKRLEDPRR
;
A
#
# COMPACT_ATOMS: atom_id res chain seq x y z
N MET A 1 37.89 -16.93 -44.66
CA MET A 1 38.79 -16.20 -43.74
C MET A 1 39.40 -14.95 -44.38
N LEU A 2 39.94 -14.97 -45.60
CA LEU A 2 40.52 -13.74 -46.20
C LEU A 2 39.48 -12.62 -46.42
N GLN A 3 38.25 -12.96 -46.82
CA GLN A 3 37.16 -12.00 -47.03
C GLN A 3 36.74 -11.26 -45.75
N SER A 4 36.86 -11.89 -44.57
CA SER A 4 36.51 -11.24 -43.29
C SER A 4 37.55 -10.21 -42.85
N PHE A 5 38.78 -10.24 -43.40
CA PHE A 5 39.80 -9.21 -43.14
C PHE A 5 39.69 -8.01 -44.09
N GLN A 6 38.87 -8.12 -45.15
CA GLN A 6 38.63 -7.08 -46.15
C GLN A 6 37.39 -6.23 -45.83
N ALA A 7 36.64 -6.57 -44.79
CA ALA A 7 35.54 -5.72 -44.34
C ALA A 7 36.09 -4.42 -43.73
N PRO A 8 35.35 -3.30 -43.83
CA PRO A 8 35.84 -2.01 -43.34
C PRO A 8 36.13 -2.07 -41.84
N ASP A 9 37.29 -1.57 -41.44
CA ASP A 9 37.78 -1.55 -40.05
C ASP A 9 37.84 -2.92 -39.36
N SER A 10 37.99 -4.02 -40.11
CA SER A 10 38.16 -5.36 -39.54
C SER A 10 39.28 -5.48 -38.51
N ILE A 11 40.31 -4.63 -38.60
CA ILE A 11 41.41 -4.58 -37.63
C ILE A 11 40.95 -4.22 -36.21
N LEU A 12 39.79 -3.58 -36.05
CA LEU A 12 39.22 -3.15 -34.78
C LEU A 12 38.19 -4.15 -34.21
N GLU A 13 37.92 -5.26 -34.91
CA GLU A 13 37.00 -6.29 -34.42
C GLU A 13 37.58 -7.09 -33.24
N ARG A 14 36.74 -7.39 -32.24
CA ARG A 14 37.16 -8.07 -30.99
C ARG A 14 37.88 -9.42 -31.20
N LYS A 15 37.48 -10.21 -32.20
CA LYS A 15 38.03 -11.56 -32.47
C LYS A 15 39.17 -11.54 -33.50
N ILE A 16 39.68 -10.36 -33.87
CA ILE A 16 40.65 -10.25 -34.96
C ILE A 16 41.97 -10.99 -34.67
N THR A 17 42.45 -10.95 -33.42
CA THR A 17 43.67 -11.63 -32.98
C THR A 17 43.58 -13.15 -33.11
N ASP A 18 42.43 -13.72 -32.73
CA ASP A 18 42.15 -15.15 -32.87
C ASP A 18 42.01 -15.55 -34.34
N ASN A 19 41.34 -14.72 -35.14
CA ASN A 19 41.18 -14.92 -36.58
C ASN A 19 42.54 -14.86 -37.31
N ILE A 20 43.42 -13.93 -36.93
CA ILE A 20 44.79 -13.83 -37.44
C ILE A 20 45.59 -15.08 -37.08
N ALA A 21 45.52 -15.52 -35.82
CA ALA A 21 46.21 -16.72 -35.35
C ALA A 21 45.71 -17.98 -36.07
N GLY A 22 44.40 -18.08 -36.32
CA GLY A 22 43.78 -19.16 -37.11
C GLY A 22 44.26 -19.17 -38.56
N TYR A 23 44.22 -18.01 -39.22
CA TYR A 23 44.66 -17.87 -40.61
C TYR A 23 46.13 -18.25 -40.82
N ILE A 24 47.02 -17.86 -39.89
CA ILE A 24 48.44 -18.24 -39.94
C ILE A 24 48.63 -19.74 -39.69
N LYS A 25 47.88 -20.33 -38.75
CA LYS A 25 47.94 -21.78 -38.48
C LYS A 25 47.47 -22.64 -39.65
N GLU A 26 46.54 -22.15 -40.45
CA GLU A 26 46.04 -22.82 -41.67
C GLU A 26 46.97 -22.63 -42.90
N GLY A 27 48.14 -22.01 -42.73
CA GLY A 27 49.12 -21.81 -43.79
C GLY A 27 48.90 -20.55 -44.64
N GLY A 28 48.08 -19.61 -44.16
CA GLY A 28 47.84 -18.33 -44.82
C GLY A 28 49.09 -17.45 -44.91
N GLN A 29 49.24 -16.73 -46.03
CA GLN A 29 50.40 -15.85 -46.24
C GLN A 29 50.27 -14.54 -45.42
N PRO A 30 51.22 -14.21 -44.52
CA PRO A 30 51.14 -13.01 -43.68
C PRO A 30 51.12 -11.70 -44.46
N LEU A 31 51.79 -11.63 -45.61
CA LEU A 31 51.84 -10.43 -46.44
C LEU A 31 50.46 -10.05 -47.00
N LEU A 32 49.66 -11.04 -47.38
CA LEU A 32 48.29 -10.83 -47.87
C LEU A 32 47.36 -10.38 -46.75
N LEU A 33 47.57 -10.87 -45.53
CA LEU A 33 46.82 -10.44 -44.35
C LEU A 33 47.09 -8.98 -43.99
N VAL A 34 48.37 -8.58 -43.95
CA VAL A 34 48.75 -7.19 -43.66
C VAL A 34 48.17 -6.25 -44.71
N ASN A 35 48.30 -6.58 -46.00
CA ASN A 35 47.74 -5.77 -47.08
C ASN A 35 46.21 -5.68 -46.97
N ALA A 36 45.52 -6.79 -46.69
CA ALA A 36 44.08 -6.81 -46.53
C ALA A 36 43.64 -5.88 -45.39
N LEU A 37 44.21 -6.04 -44.19
CA LEU A 37 43.87 -5.24 -43.01
C LEU A 37 44.25 -3.75 -43.15
N SER A 38 45.39 -3.45 -43.78
CA SER A 38 45.79 -2.06 -44.01
C SER A 38 44.91 -1.38 -45.06
N SER A 39 44.48 -2.14 -46.08
CA SER A 39 43.63 -1.60 -47.15
C SER A 39 42.18 -1.42 -46.73
N SER A 40 41.74 -2.15 -45.69
CA SER A 40 40.38 -2.10 -45.18
C SER A 40 40.19 -1.16 -44.00
N TYR A 41 41.26 -0.58 -43.46
CA TYR A 41 41.18 0.44 -42.41
C TYR A 41 40.67 1.77 -42.97
N VAL A 42 39.50 2.18 -42.49
CA VAL A 42 38.82 3.43 -42.84
C VAL A 42 38.84 4.41 -41.66
N GLY A 43 38.97 3.91 -40.43
CA GLY A 43 39.08 4.72 -39.21
C GLY A 43 37.74 5.28 -38.73
N VAL A 44 36.63 4.59 -38.99
CA VAL A 44 35.28 5.03 -38.60
C VAL A 44 35.17 5.32 -37.09
N PRO A 45 35.72 4.50 -36.18
CA PRO A 45 35.65 4.80 -34.75
C PRO A 45 36.38 6.09 -34.35
N GLU A 46 37.51 6.40 -35.01
CA GLU A 46 38.22 7.66 -34.75
C GLU A 46 37.48 8.88 -35.30
N MET A 47 36.79 8.72 -36.44
CA MET A 47 35.88 9.74 -36.95
C MET A 47 34.71 9.99 -35.98
N CYS A 48 34.18 8.94 -35.34
CA CYS A 48 33.17 9.07 -34.29
C CYS A 48 33.70 9.78 -33.05
N ASN A 49 34.95 9.52 -32.63
CA ASN A 49 35.59 10.25 -31.51
C ASN A 49 35.69 11.74 -31.82
N LEU A 50 36.14 12.11 -33.03
CA LEU A 50 36.23 13.51 -33.46
C LEU A 50 34.85 14.18 -33.52
N MET A 51 33.84 13.50 -34.07
CA MET A 51 32.47 14.01 -34.08
C MET A 51 31.90 14.16 -32.67
N SER A 52 32.28 13.29 -31.74
CA SER A 52 31.88 13.39 -30.34
C SER A 52 32.45 14.63 -29.68
N ASP A 53 33.71 14.97 -29.97
CA ASP A 53 34.33 16.20 -29.47
C ASP A 53 33.62 17.44 -30.03
N TRP A 54 33.25 17.45 -31.31
CA TRP A 54 32.47 18.53 -31.91
C TRP A 54 31.05 18.62 -31.34
N ALA A 55 30.39 17.48 -31.08
CA ALA A 55 29.05 17.46 -30.50
C ALA A 55 29.00 18.15 -29.13
N ARG A 56 30.05 18.00 -28.32
CA ARG A 56 30.18 18.69 -27.03
C ARG A 56 30.25 20.21 -27.18
N GLU A 57 30.76 20.74 -28.28
CA GLU A 57 30.78 22.19 -28.55
C GLU A 57 29.38 22.76 -28.84
N PHE A 58 28.41 21.90 -29.17
CA PHE A 58 27.02 22.26 -29.45
C PHE A 58 26.04 21.87 -28.32
N ASP A 59 26.54 21.64 -27.10
CA ASP A 59 25.77 21.18 -25.93
C ASP A 59 25.01 19.86 -26.17
N ILE A 60 25.53 19.00 -27.06
CA ILE A 60 25.03 17.64 -27.26
C ILE A 60 25.95 16.68 -26.51
N ASP A 61 25.40 15.86 -25.62
CA ASP A 61 26.19 14.80 -24.98
C ASP A 61 26.37 13.62 -25.96
N PRO A 62 27.57 13.37 -26.50
CA PRO A 62 27.81 12.26 -27.40
C PRO A 62 27.63 10.90 -26.73
N VAL A 63 27.76 10.82 -25.40
CA VAL A 63 27.56 9.56 -24.66
C VAL A 63 26.08 9.17 -24.69
N ASP A 64 25.18 10.12 -24.47
CA ASP A 64 23.73 9.88 -24.51
C ASP A 64 23.29 9.47 -25.93
N VAL A 65 23.75 10.19 -26.95
CA VAL A 65 23.46 9.86 -28.36
C VAL A 65 23.94 8.45 -28.71
N MET A 66 25.15 8.09 -28.29
CA MET A 66 25.69 6.75 -28.55
C MET A 66 24.93 5.67 -27.78
N GLN A 67 24.57 5.93 -26.52
CA GLN A 67 23.78 5.02 -25.71
C GLN A 67 22.41 4.74 -26.34
N ASP A 68 21.73 5.78 -26.84
CA ASP A 68 20.42 5.64 -27.48
C ASP A 68 20.48 4.87 -28.80
N VAL A 69 21.47 5.15 -29.65
CA VAL A 69 21.67 4.39 -30.89
C VAL A 69 22.02 2.93 -30.60
N LEU A 70 22.86 2.68 -29.59
CA LEU A 70 23.20 1.32 -29.17
C LEU A 70 21.98 0.59 -28.61
N LYS A 71 21.16 1.27 -27.81
CA LYS A 71 19.90 0.73 -27.30
C LYS A 71 18.98 0.36 -28.45
N GLU A 72 18.75 1.26 -29.41
CA GLU A 72 17.89 1.00 -30.57
C GLU A 72 18.37 -0.22 -31.37
N GLN A 73 19.67 -0.28 -31.68
CA GLN A 73 20.24 -1.42 -32.39
C GLN A 73 20.17 -2.72 -31.59
N LEU A 74 20.36 -2.67 -30.27
CA LEU A 74 20.24 -3.82 -29.40
C LEU A 74 18.80 -4.32 -29.38
N MET A 75 17.81 -3.44 -29.18
CA MET A 75 16.39 -3.80 -29.18
C MET A 75 15.95 -4.37 -30.53
N GLU A 76 16.38 -3.80 -31.66
CA GLU A 76 15.97 -4.25 -33.00
C GLU A 76 16.57 -5.62 -33.38
N ARG A 77 17.82 -5.88 -32.97
CA ARG A 77 18.60 -7.03 -33.45
C ARG A 77 18.87 -8.10 -32.41
N PHE A 78 18.27 -8.01 -31.23
CA PHE A 78 18.48 -8.99 -30.17
C PHE A 78 17.98 -10.37 -30.60
N ASP A 79 18.89 -11.35 -30.65
CA ASP A 79 18.54 -12.75 -30.88
C ASP A 79 18.79 -13.58 -29.61
N PRO A 80 17.73 -13.96 -28.87
CA PRO A 80 17.88 -14.67 -27.61
C PRO A 80 18.52 -16.06 -27.77
N GLU A 81 18.36 -16.73 -28.91
CA GLU A 81 18.92 -18.07 -29.11
C GLU A 81 20.43 -18.02 -29.32
N SER A 82 20.90 -17.05 -30.12
CA SER A 82 22.34 -16.83 -30.35
C SER A 82 23.05 -16.38 -29.08
N VAL A 83 22.45 -15.45 -28.31
CA VAL A 83 22.99 -14.98 -27.04
C VAL A 83 23.06 -16.12 -26.01
N ASP A 84 22.01 -16.94 -25.91
CA ASP A 84 22.01 -18.09 -24.98
C ASP A 84 23.03 -19.18 -25.37
N LYS A 85 23.34 -19.30 -26.66
CA LYS A 85 24.37 -20.23 -27.15
C LYS A 85 25.75 -19.75 -26.74
N GLU A 86 26.09 -18.49 -27.01
CA GLU A 86 27.37 -17.90 -26.57
C GLU A 86 27.49 -17.91 -25.04
N PHE A 87 26.40 -17.61 -24.32
CA PHE A 87 26.37 -17.63 -22.87
C PHE A 87 26.66 -19.01 -22.27
N LYS A 88 26.17 -20.10 -22.88
CA LYS A 88 26.48 -21.47 -22.44
C LYS A 88 27.95 -21.84 -22.66
N ASP A 89 28.54 -21.35 -23.75
CA ASP A 89 29.94 -21.60 -24.08
C ASP A 89 30.88 -20.85 -23.11
N ASP A 90 30.52 -19.62 -22.71
CA ASP A 90 31.25 -18.80 -21.74
C ASP A 90 30.93 -19.09 -20.26
N GLN A 91 29.89 -19.88 -19.96
CA GLN A 91 29.39 -20.13 -18.60
C GLN A 91 30.45 -20.68 -17.63
N ARG A 92 31.48 -21.37 -18.16
CA ARG A 92 32.61 -21.90 -17.37
C ARG A 92 33.51 -20.79 -16.81
N GLN A 93 33.51 -19.62 -17.42
CA GLN A 93 34.31 -18.45 -17.02
C GLN A 93 33.58 -17.61 -15.95
N PHE A 94 32.26 -17.49 -16.06
CA PHE A 94 31.40 -16.74 -15.13
C PHE A 94 31.11 -17.46 -13.78
N MET A 95 31.34 -18.78 -13.69
CA MET A 95 31.13 -19.57 -12.46
C MET A 95 32.40 -19.78 -11.60
N SER A 96 33.57 -19.29 -12.03
CA SER A 96 34.79 -19.40 -11.21
C SER A 96 34.71 -18.45 -10.00
N VAL A 97 34.65 -19.03 -8.81
CA VAL A 97 34.70 -18.33 -7.50
C VAL A 97 36.11 -17.77 -7.19
N THR A 98 37.09 -18.04 -8.04
CA THR A 98 38.46 -17.54 -7.87
C THR A 98 38.61 -16.19 -8.60
N PRO A 99 39.10 -15.12 -7.94
CA PRO A 99 39.35 -13.85 -8.61
C PRO A 99 40.33 -14.10 -9.76
N PRO A 100 40.07 -13.60 -10.98
CA PRO A 100 40.99 -13.80 -12.08
C PRO A 100 42.32 -13.13 -11.73
N LEU A 101 43.42 -13.87 -11.88
CA LEU A 101 44.74 -13.28 -11.90
C LEU A 101 44.74 -12.18 -12.97
N LYS A 102 45.15 -10.97 -12.56
CA LYS A 102 45.35 -9.81 -13.45
C LYS A 102 46.06 -10.26 -14.74
N GLY A 103 45.38 -10.17 -15.87
CA GLY A 103 45.97 -10.45 -17.20
C GLY A 103 45.13 -11.28 -18.17
N SER A 104 43.97 -11.79 -17.77
CA SER A 104 42.99 -12.42 -18.68
C SER A 104 41.80 -11.45 -18.86
N GLY A 105 41.81 -10.65 -19.91
CA GLY A 105 40.80 -9.62 -20.24
C GLY A 105 39.40 -10.14 -20.60
N SER A 106 38.92 -11.19 -19.95
CA SER A 106 37.49 -11.43 -19.77
C SER A 106 37.06 -10.67 -18.51
N ASP A 107 37.22 -9.35 -18.56
CA ASP A 107 36.73 -8.44 -17.53
C ASP A 107 35.21 -8.61 -17.42
N ASP A 108 34.70 -8.56 -16.19
CA ASP A 108 33.30 -8.73 -15.82
C ASP A 108 32.44 -7.55 -16.34
N TRP A 109 32.30 -7.49 -17.66
CA TRP A 109 31.61 -6.43 -18.40
C TRP A 109 30.15 -6.31 -17.97
N LEU A 110 29.53 -7.43 -17.58
CA LEU A 110 28.17 -7.44 -17.07
C LEU A 110 28.11 -6.69 -15.73
N SER A 111 29.03 -6.93 -14.80
CA SER A 111 29.09 -6.14 -13.56
C SER A 111 29.37 -4.66 -13.81
N ILE A 112 30.12 -4.30 -14.85
CA ILE A 112 30.33 -2.90 -15.24
C ILE A 112 29.01 -2.29 -15.75
N MET A 113 28.29 -3.01 -16.62
CA MET A 113 26.99 -2.56 -17.12
C MET A 113 25.95 -2.41 -16.00
N ILE A 114 25.89 -3.37 -15.07
CA ILE A 114 24.95 -3.36 -13.94
C ILE A 114 25.13 -2.12 -13.04
N ARG A 115 26.35 -1.56 -12.94
CA ARG A 115 26.58 -0.32 -12.16
C ARG A 115 25.86 0.90 -12.75
N HIS A 116 25.60 0.91 -14.05
CA HIS A 116 24.97 2.04 -14.74
C HIS A 116 23.44 1.87 -14.79
N PRO A 117 22.65 2.81 -14.25
CA PRO A 117 21.18 2.72 -14.26
C PRO A 117 20.57 2.60 -15.68
N TYR A 118 21.17 3.27 -16.66
CA TYR A 118 20.74 3.20 -18.07
C TYR A 118 20.79 1.78 -18.62
N TRP A 119 21.88 1.05 -18.40
CA TRP A 119 21.99 -0.32 -18.90
C TRP A 119 21.12 -1.30 -18.13
N ARG A 120 20.84 -1.05 -16.84
CA ARG A 120 19.84 -1.81 -16.10
C ARG A 120 18.45 -1.68 -16.73
N SER A 121 18.02 -0.47 -17.11
CA SER A 121 16.72 -0.27 -17.76
C SER A 121 16.62 -0.98 -19.12
N VAL A 122 17.68 -0.95 -19.93
CA VAL A 122 17.74 -1.70 -21.20
C VAL A 122 17.62 -3.21 -20.96
N ILE A 123 18.28 -3.74 -19.93
CA ILE A 123 18.16 -5.17 -19.57
C ILE A 123 16.72 -5.50 -19.14
N TYR A 124 16.06 -4.61 -18.39
CA TYR A 124 14.65 -4.79 -18.00
C TYR A 124 13.75 -4.86 -19.23
N GLU A 125 13.86 -3.90 -20.15
CA GLU A 125 13.08 -3.84 -21.40
C GLU A 125 13.28 -5.10 -22.25
N LEU A 126 14.53 -5.51 -22.48
CA LEU A 126 14.84 -6.75 -23.21
C LEU A 126 14.26 -7.99 -22.52
N SER A 127 14.28 -8.03 -21.19
CA SER A 127 13.74 -9.18 -20.44
C SER A 127 12.22 -9.27 -20.51
N GLU A 128 11.52 -8.15 -20.70
CA GLU A 128 10.08 -8.14 -20.91
C GLU A 128 9.70 -8.70 -22.28
N GLU A 129 10.44 -8.33 -23.32
CA GLU A 129 10.26 -8.83 -24.69
C GLU A 129 10.70 -10.30 -24.84
N HIS A 130 11.77 -10.71 -24.14
CA HIS A 130 12.40 -12.03 -24.29
C HIS A 130 12.49 -12.83 -22.98
N GLN A 131 11.34 -13.04 -22.33
CA GLN A 131 11.23 -13.71 -21.01
C GLN A 131 11.88 -15.11 -20.89
N LYS A 132 12.11 -15.80 -22.01
CA LYS A 132 12.69 -17.15 -22.04
C LYS A 132 14.22 -17.17 -22.18
N CYS A 133 14.86 -16.03 -22.44
CA CYS A 133 16.30 -15.94 -22.61
C CYS A 133 17.04 -16.23 -21.29
N LYS A 134 17.95 -17.20 -21.30
CA LYS A 134 18.72 -17.62 -20.12
C LYS A 134 19.73 -16.56 -19.69
N PHE A 135 20.36 -15.87 -20.64
CA PHE A 135 21.29 -14.80 -20.32
C PHE A 135 20.60 -13.63 -19.61
N LEU A 136 19.47 -13.14 -20.13
CA LEU A 136 18.73 -12.04 -19.50
C LEU A 136 18.26 -12.41 -18.10
N ASN A 137 17.76 -13.64 -17.94
CA ASN A 137 17.40 -14.19 -16.64
C ASN A 137 18.58 -14.22 -15.64
N PHE A 138 19.77 -14.60 -16.10
CA PHE A 138 21.00 -14.53 -15.30
C PHE A 138 21.41 -13.08 -14.97
N ALA A 139 21.27 -12.16 -15.93
CA ALA A 139 21.54 -10.74 -15.72
C ALA A 139 20.62 -10.13 -14.66
N ILE A 140 19.31 -10.42 -14.70
CA ILE A 140 18.34 -10.02 -13.68
C ILE A 140 18.72 -10.55 -12.30
N GLN A 141 19.17 -11.81 -12.21
CA GLN A 141 19.67 -12.37 -10.96
C GLN A 141 20.92 -11.61 -10.46
N ARG A 142 21.87 -11.28 -11.34
CA ARG A 142 23.07 -10.50 -10.97
C ARG A 142 22.76 -9.08 -10.54
N ILE A 143 21.76 -8.43 -11.14
CA ILE A 143 21.28 -7.11 -10.72
C ILE A 143 20.70 -7.20 -9.30
N SER A 144 19.94 -8.25 -9.01
CA SER A 144 19.40 -8.54 -7.68
C SER A 144 20.50 -8.81 -6.64
N ASP A 145 21.51 -9.62 -6.99
CA ASP A 145 22.69 -9.91 -6.16
C ASP A 145 23.51 -8.63 -5.87
N ALA A 146 23.52 -7.67 -6.79
CA ALA A 146 24.19 -6.38 -6.65
C ALA A 146 23.42 -5.36 -5.77
N GLY A 147 22.22 -5.70 -5.31
CA GLY A 147 21.43 -4.88 -4.38
C GLY A 147 20.40 -3.94 -5.03
N TYR A 148 20.16 -4.03 -6.34
CA TYR A 148 19.19 -3.17 -7.04
C TYR A 148 17.78 -3.79 -7.09
N GLN A 149 17.35 -4.46 -6.02
CA GLN A 149 16.14 -5.29 -6.01
C GLN A 149 14.87 -4.48 -6.24
N GLY A 150 14.76 -3.27 -5.67
CA GLY A 150 13.61 -2.38 -5.82
C GLY A 150 13.34 -1.90 -7.24
N GLU A 151 14.34 -1.90 -8.14
CA GLU A 151 14.15 -1.52 -9.55
C GLU A 151 13.53 -2.66 -10.38
N ILE A 152 13.73 -3.92 -9.97
CA ILE A 152 13.29 -5.11 -10.71
C ILE A 152 11.81 -5.43 -10.41
N ALA A 153 11.23 -4.83 -9.39
CA ALA A 153 9.87 -5.13 -8.92
C ALA A 153 8.78 -4.98 -10.00
N SER A 154 9.00 -4.10 -10.99
CA SER A 154 8.07 -3.88 -12.11
C SER A 154 8.20 -4.89 -13.24
N VAL A 155 9.29 -5.65 -13.29
CA VAL A 155 9.63 -6.52 -14.42
C VAL A 155 8.98 -7.89 -14.24
N ALA A 156 8.21 -8.35 -15.23
CA ALA A 156 7.49 -9.63 -15.16
C ALA A 156 8.41 -10.83 -14.86
N THR A 157 9.65 -10.80 -15.36
CA THR A 157 10.66 -11.85 -15.15
C THR A 157 11.15 -11.94 -13.70
N ALA A 158 10.98 -10.90 -12.87
CA ALA A 158 11.36 -10.91 -11.45
C ALA A 158 10.64 -12.02 -10.66
N SER A 159 9.42 -12.35 -11.08
CA SER A 159 8.60 -13.41 -10.48
C SER A 159 9.07 -14.84 -10.82
N THR A 160 9.92 -15.00 -11.84
CA THR A 160 10.36 -16.33 -12.32
C THR A 160 11.43 -16.95 -11.42
N PHE A 161 12.23 -16.13 -10.74
CA PHE A 161 13.28 -16.58 -9.82
C PHE A 161 12.89 -16.30 -8.37
N VAL A 162 12.77 -17.37 -7.58
CA VAL A 162 12.42 -17.27 -6.16
C VAL A 162 13.38 -16.36 -5.39
N GLY A 163 14.68 -16.39 -5.69
CA GLY A 163 15.67 -15.53 -5.04
C GLY A 163 15.43 -14.04 -5.31
N VAL A 164 15.19 -13.68 -6.57
CA VAL A 164 14.91 -12.30 -6.99
C VAL A 164 13.59 -11.83 -6.38
N PHE A 165 12.52 -12.62 -6.52
CA PHE A 165 11.22 -12.30 -5.94
C PHE A 165 11.27 -12.16 -4.41
N SER A 166 12.01 -13.03 -3.72
CA SER A 166 12.14 -12.96 -2.26
C SER A 166 12.86 -11.69 -1.81
N GLY A 167 13.88 -11.25 -2.57
CA GLY A 167 14.57 -9.98 -2.32
C GLY A 167 13.64 -8.78 -2.51
N VAL A 168 12.92 -8.73 -3.63
CA VAL A 168 11.90 -7.69 -3.92
C VAL A 168 10.83 -7.64 -2.82
N LEU A 169 10.33 -8.81 -2.41
CA LEU A 169 9.32 -8.90 -1.35
C LEU A 169 9.87 -8.42 0.00
N LEU A 170 11.10 -8.79 0.34
CA LEU A 170 11.74 -8.35 1.58
C LEU A 170 11.89 -6.83 1.61
N GLU A 171 12.43 -6.22 0.56
CA GLU A 171 12.59 -4.76 0.47
C GLU A 171 11.23 -4.05 0.53
N SER A 172 10.20 -4.63 -0.11
CA SER A 172 8.83 -4.10 -0.05
C SER A 172 8.26 -4.15 1.37
N LEU A 173 8.45 -5.27 2.08
CA LEU A 173 7.98 -5.41 3.47
C LEU A 173 8.76 -4.52 4.44
N ASP A 174 10.08 -4.33 4.23
CA ASP A 174 10.90 -3.41 5.02
C ASP A 174 10.43 -1.96 4.84
N LYS A 175 10.07 -1.55 3.61
CA LYS A 175 9.47 -0.23 3.33
C LYS A 175 8.12 0.01 4.00
N LEU A 176 7.42 -1.05 4.42
CA LEU A 176 6.14 -0.98 5.13
C LEU A 176 6.31 -1.02 6.65
N ARG A 177 7.47 -1.44 7.15
CA ARG A 177 7.72 -1.64 8.59
C ARG A 177 7.62 -0.33 9.39
N GLU A 178 8.02 0.77 8.78
CA GLU A 178 8.12 2.09 9.42
C GLU A 178 6.93 3.00 9.08
N GLU A 179 5.99 2.52 8.27
CA GLU A 179 4.82 3.29 7.86
C GLU A 179 3.71 3.18 8.90
N ASP A 180 2.96 4.28 9.05
CA ASP A 180 1.69 4.27 9.77
C ASP A 180 0.56 3.72 8.90
N ASP A 181 -0.65 3.66 9.46
CA ASP A 181 -1.83 3.17 8.75
C ASP A 181 -2.11 3.92 7.43
N VAL A 182 -1.75 5.19 7.35
CA VAL A 182 -1.95 6.03 6.16
C VAL A 182 -0.90 5.72 5.11
N GLY A 183 0.37 5.72 5.49
CA GLY A 183 1.47 5.36 4.60
C GLY A 183 1.39 3.91 4.09
N LEU A 184 0.83 3.00 4.91
CA LEU A 184 0.51 1.64 4.49
C LEU A 184 -0.51 1.63 3.35
N LEU A 185 -1.61 2.38 3.46
CA LEU A 185 -2.64 2.45 2.41
C LEU A 185 -2.10 3.01 1.09
N ASP A 186 -1.18 3.97 1.14
CA ASP A 186 -0.54 4.54 -0.05
C ASP A 186 0.37 3.53 -0.77
N LYS A 187 1.09 2.68 -0.02
CA LYS A 187 2.06 1.72 -0.57
C LYS A 187 1.48 0.33 -0.86
N LEU A 188 0.31 -0.01 -0.31
CA LEU A 188 -0.36 -1.30 -0.52
C LEU A 188 -0.63 -1.64 -2.00
N PRO A 189 -1.07 -0.71 -2.87
CA PRO A 189 -1.32 -1.01 -4.28
C PRO A 189 -0.10 -1.58 -5.01
N ASP A 190 1.10 -1.07 -4.71
CA ASP A 190 2.34 -1.56 -5.30
C ASP A 190 2.68 -2.98 -4.83
N LEU A 191 2.49 -3.26 -3.53
CA LEU A 191 2.67 -4.60 -3.00
C LEU A 191 1.68 -5.61 -3.61
N ILE A 192 0.41 -5.22 -3.78
CA ILE A 192 -0.61 -6.03 -4.44
C ILE A 192 -0.20 -6.31 -5.88
N LYS A 193 0.29 -5.30 -6.61
CA LYS A 193 0.76 -5.46 -7.99
C LYS A 193 1.89 -6.49 -8.09
N ILE A 194 2.86 -6.44 -7.18
CA ILE A 194 4.01 -7.36 -7.18
C ILE A 194 3.59 -8.79 -6.78
N CYS A 195 2.87 -8.93 -5.67
CA CYS A 195 2.56 -10.24 -5.09
C CYS A 195 1.46 -10.98 -5.86
N CYS A 196 0.49 -10.24 -6.40
CA CYS A 196 -0.72 -10.79 -7.01
C CYS A 196 -0.67 -10.78 -8.54
N GLN A 197 0.51 -10.66 -9.13
CA GLN A 197 0.70 -10.76 -10.58
C GLN A 197 0.48 -12.20 -11.08
N ASN A 198 1.02 -13.19 -10.35
CA ASN A 198 0.91 -14.62 -10.66
C ASN A 198 0.33 -15.42 -9.48
N GLU A 199 -0.30 -16.56 -9.76
CA GLU A 199 -0.86 -17.44 -8.73
C GLU A 199 0.22 -17.98 -7.77
N HIS A 200 1.38 -18.34 -8.29
CA HIS A 200 2.48 -18.92 -7.50
C HIS A 200 3.19 -17.88 -6.62
N THR A 201 3.30 -16.62 -7.06
CA THR A 201 3.85 -15.53 -6.23
C THR A 201 2.91 -15.21 -5.08
N TYR A 202 1.60 -15.16 -5.36
CA TYR A 202 0.59 -14.96 -4.32
C TYR A 202 0.63 -16.08 -3.28
N LEU A 203 0.65 -17.33 -3.74
CA LEU A 203 0.74 -18.51 -2.87
C LEU A 203 2.00 -18.47 -1.99
N TYR A 204 3.15 -18.16 -2.59
CA TYR A 204 4.42 -18.04 -1.87
C TYR A 204 4.35 -16.94 -0.79
N THR A 205 3.90 -15.74 -1.15
CA THR A 205 3.78 -14.61 -0.22
C THR A 205 2.84 -14.93 0.94
N GLN A 206 1.66 -15.48 0.67
CA GLN A 206 0.68 -15.80 1.73
C GLN A 206 1.19 -16.88 2.69
N ILE A 207 1.86 -17.93 2.19
CA ILE A 207 2.47 -18.96 3.04
C ILE A 207 3.60 -18.35 3.89
N LEU A 208 4.43 -17.49 3.31
CA LEU A 208 5.50 -16.80 4.03
C LEU A 208 4.94 -15.92 5.15
N LEU A 209 3.99 -15.06 4.83
CA LEU A 209 3.30 -14.22 5.82
C LEU A 209 2.65 -15.08 6.91
N PHE A 210 2.02 -16.20 6.55
CA PHE A 210 1.44 -17.12 7.53
C PHE A 210 2.46 -17.72 8.50
N ARG A 211 3.66 -18.04 8.03
CA ARG A 211 4.74 -18.51 8.92
C ARG A 211 5.28 -17.38 9.80
N LEU A 212 5.46 -16.18 9.24
CA LEU A 212 5.93 -15.01 9.99
C LEU A 212 4.90 -14.54 11.03
N MET A 213 3.60 -14.72 10.80
CA MET A 213 2.57 -14.41 11.79
C MET A 213 2.72 -15.22 13.09
N LYS A 214 3.38 -16.39 13.03
CA LYS A 214 3.61 -17.26 14.20
C LYS A 214 4.82 -16.86 15.03
N THR A 215 5.64 -15.90 14.57
CA THR A 215 6.80 -15.40 15.34
C THR A 215 6.37 -14.33 16.33
N GLU A 216 7.24 -14.03 17.30
CA GLU A 216 7.04 -12.90 18.21
C GLU A 216 6.88 -11.60 17.41
N ARG A 217 5.82 -10.83 17.69
CA ARG A 217 5.42 -9.61 16.96
C ARG A 217 5.00 -9.79 15.49
N GLY A 218 4.66 -11.01 15.06
CA GLY A 218 4.20 -11.28 13.69
C GLY A 218 2.75 -10.85 13.39
N LEU A 219 1.95 -10.50 14.40
CA LEU A 219 0.53 -10.18 14.24
C LEU A 219 0.20 -9.07 13.23
N PRO A 220 0.97 -7.96 13.11
CA PRO A 220 0.70 -6.92 12.11
C PRO A 220 0.70 -7.43 10.66
N LEU A 221 1.47 -8.49 10.36
CA LEU A 221 1.51 -9.10 9.02
C LEU A 221 0.16 -9.73 8.63
N LYS A 222 -0.71 -10.01 9.60
CA LYS A 222 -2.09 -10.45 9.33
C LYS A 222 -2.86 -9.41 8.53
N ARG A 223 -2.66 -8.12 8.82
CA ARG A 223 -3.28 -7.04 8.06
C ARG A 223 -2.83 -7.07 6.62
N ILE A 224 -1.52 -7.13 6.37
CA ILE A 224 -0.95 -7.21 5.01
C ILE A 224 -1.49 -8.43 4.26
N SER A 225 -1.53 -9.60 4.90
CA SER A 225 -2.10 -10.83 4.32
C SER A 225 -3.56 -10.63 3.90
N LYS A 226 -4.37 -9.94 4.73
CA LYS A 226 -5.78 -9.64 4.44
C LYS A 226 -5.96 -8.61 3.34
N GLU A 227 -5.14 -7.55 3.31
CA GLU A 227 -5.17 -6.57 2.22
C GLU A 227 -4.81 -7.19 0.87
N LEU A 228 -3.83 -8.10 0.85
CA LEU A 228 -3.51 -8.89 -0.34
C LEU A 228 -4.67 -9.79 -0.77
N GLU A 229 -5.41 -10.40 0.17
CA GLU A 229 -6.64 -11.15 -0.15
C GLU A 229 -7.69 -10.22 -0.77
N SER A 230 -7.99 -9.08 -0.15
CA SER A 230 -8.95 -8.08 -0.64
C SER A 230 -8.60 -7.60 -2.04
N GLY A 231 -7.34 -7.21 -2.29
CA GLY A 231 -6.89 -6.75 -3.61
C GLY A 231 -7.03 -7.81 -4.72
N VAL A 232 -6.87 -9.10 -4.39
CA VAL A 232 -7.13 -10.21 -5.33
C VAL A 232 -8.62 -10.39 -5.58
N LEU A 233 -9.45 -10.32 -4.54
CA LEU A 233 -10.90 -10.48 -4.66
C LEU A 233 -11.51 -9.36 -5.53
N GLU A 234 -11.01 -8.12 -5.39
CA GLU A 234 -11.40 -6.96 -6.20
C GLU A 234 -10.94 -7.11 -7.66
N LYS A 235 -9.67 -7.47 -7.89
CA LYS A 235 -9.08 -7.53 -9.24
C LYS A 235 -9.59 -8.72 -10.07
N PHE A 236 -9.83 -9.87 -9.44
CA PHE A 236 -10.07 -11.14 -10.14
C PHE A 236 -11.43 -11.80 -9.84
N SER A 237 -12.36 -11.08 -9.20
CA SER A 237 -13.74 -11.55 -8.96
C SER A 237 -13.82 -12.92 -8.23
N LYS A 238 -13.20 -13.00 -7.05
CA LYS A 238 -13.24 -14.17 -6.13
C LYS A 238 -12.64 -15.48 -6.68
N PRO A 239 -11.31 -15.54 -6.92
CA PRO A 239 -10.66 -16.76 -7.39
C PRO A 239 -10.72 -17.90 -6.35
N PRO A 240 -10.98 -19.16 -6.77
CA PRO A 240 -11.03 -20.33 -5.88
C PRO A 240 -9.74 -20.60 -5.10
N LEU A 241 -8.61 -20.08 -5.57
CA LEU A 241 -7.31 -20.21 -4.92
C LEU A 241 -7.32 -19.57 -3.52
N VAL A 242 -7.95 -18.40 -3.36
CA VAL A 242 -7.97 -17.68 -2.08
C VAL A 242 -8.71 -18.47 -1.01
N SER A 243 -9.89 -19.01 -1.35
CA SER A 243 -10.68 -19.83 -0.42
C SER A 243 -9.99 -21.16 -0.10
N THR A 244 -9.40 -21.81 -1.10
CA THR A 244 -8.66 -23.07 -0.92
C THR A 244 -7.44 -22.86 -0.04
N LEU A 245 -6.68 -21.79 -0.27
CA LEU A 245 -5.50 -21.45 0.52
C LEU A 245 -5.88 -21.09 1.95
N ARG A 246 -6.93 -20.30 2.15
CA ARG A 246 -7.47 -19.98 3.48
C ARG A 246 -7.82 -21.27 4.24
N MET A 247 -8.50 -22.21 3.59
CA MET A 247 -8.81 -23.52 4.16
C MET A 247 -7.54 -24.30 4.54
N LEU A 248 -6.56 -24.40 3.65
CA LEU A 248 -5.32 -25.15 3.89
C LEU A 248 -4.45 -24.53 4.99
N LEU A 249 -4.29 -23.21 4.98
CA LEU A 249 -3.52 -22.48 5.98
C LEU A 249 -4.20 -22.50 7.35
N SER A 250 -5.53 -22.54 7.37
CA SER A 250 -6.28 -22.61 8.62
C SER A 250 -5.94 -23.87 9.40
N GLY A 251 -5.82 -25.04 8.75
CA GLY A 251 -5.75 -26.31 9.48
C GLY A 251 -7.01 -26.60 10.30
N ALA A 252 -8.11 -25.87 10.04
CA ALA A 252 -9.41 -26.12 10.62
C ALA A 252 -9.98 -27.46 10.11
N SER A 253 -10.86 -28.08 10.88
CA SER A 253 -11.58 -29.27 10.40
C SER A 253 -12.34 -28.93 9.09
N PRO A 254 -12.46 -29.86 8.13
CA PRO A 254 -13.15 -29.59 6.87
C PRO A 254 -14.59 -29.07 7.05
N ALA A 255 -15.25 -29.49 8.14
CA ALA A 255 -16.57 -29.02 8.55
C ALA A 255 -16.58 -27.51 8.87
N VAL A 256 -15.64 -27.04 9.69
CA VAL A 256 -15.54 -25.62 10.10
C VAL A 256 -15.14 -24.75 8.92
N ALA A 257 -14.15 -25.19 8.13
CA ALA A 257 -13.72 -24.45 6.94
C ALA A 257 -14.81 -24.33 5.88
N SER A 258 -15.59 -25.40 5.66
CA SER A 258 -16.73 -25.39 4.73
C SER A 258 -17.83 -24.43 5.21
N ALA A 259 -18.18 -24.44 6.50
CA ALA A 259 -19.19 -23.54 7.05
C ALA A 259 -18.78 -22.07 6.95
N ILE A 260 -17.54 -21.73 7.31
CA ILE A 260 -17.01 -20.36 7.18
C ILE A 260 -17.01 -19.92 5.70
N SER A 261 -16.54 -20.80 4.81
CA SER A 261 -16.50 -20.51 3.37
C SER A 261 -17.90 -20.28 2.79
N ALA A 262 -18.88 -21.08 3.20
CA ALA A 262 -20.27 -20.92 2.77
C ALA A 262 -20.84 -19.56 3.19
N ILE A 263 -20.62 -19.15 4.44
CA ILE A 263 -21.08 -17.86 4.99
C ILE A 263 -20.45 -16.68 4.25
N LEU A 264 -19.14 -16.73 3.97
CA LEU A 264 -18.42 -15.69 3.25
C LEU A 264 -18.87 -15.58 1.77
N GLN A 265 -19.14 -16.73 1.13
CA GLN A 265 -19.60 -16.75 -0.26
C GLN A 265 -21.05 -16.25 -0.40
N SER A 266 -21.94 -16.70 0.48
CA SER A 266 -23.36 -16.32 0.47
C SER A 266 -23.61 -14.90 0.99
N ARG A 267 -22.66 -14.32 1.75
CA ARG A 267 -22.83 -13.08 2.53
C ARG A 267 -24.04 -13.15 3.47
N SER A 268 -24.46 -14.36 3.85
CA SER A 268 -25.63 -14.58 4.71
C SER A 268 -25.44 -15.85 5.53
N PRO A 269 -25.44 -15.75 6.87
CA PRO A 269 -25.18 -16.90 7.73
C PRO A 269 -26.40 -17.82 7.81
N SER A 270 -26.29 -19.02 7.22
CA SER A 270 -27.36 -20.00 7.32
C SER A 270 -27.44 -20.58 8.74
N PRO A 271 -28.64 -20.86 9.29
CA PRO A 271 -28.76 -21.46 10.61
C PRO A 271 -28.04 -22.81 10.74
N GLY A 272 -27.93 -23.57 9.64
CA GLY A 272 -27.21 -24.85 9.61
C GLY A 272 -25.71 -24.67 9.83
N ASP A 273 -25.09 -23.74 9.11
CA ASP A 273 -23.66 -23.45 9.21
C ASP A 273 -23.31 -22.91 10.60
N VAL A 274 -24.14 -22.01 11.15
CA VAL A 274 -23.91 -21.45 12.49
C VAL A 274 -24.06 -22.49 13.59
N MET A 275 -25.04 -23.40 13.48
CA MET A 275 -25.16 -24.53 14.40
C MET A 275 -23.96 -25.47 14.33
N GLN A 276 -23.42 -25.70 13.13
CA GLN A 276 -22.23 -26.53 12.94
C GLN A 276 -21.00 -25.90 13.59
N LEU A 277 -20.80 -24.59 13.39
CA LEU A 277 -19.73 -23.84 14.04
C LEU A 277 -19.89 -23.85 15.55
N HIS A 278 -21.07 -23.52 16.08
CA HIS A 278 -21.34 -23.54 17.52
C HIS A 278 -21.00 -24.90 18.13
N ARG A 279 -21.45 -26.01 17.53
CA ARG A 279 -21.12 -27.37 18.00
C ARG A 279 -19.62 -27.66 18.03
N ALA A 280 -18.88 -27.18 17.03
CA ALA A 280 -17.43 -27.37 16.97
C ALA A 280 -16.71 -26.59 18.08
N TYR A 281 -17.10 -25.33 18.30
CA TYR A 281 -16.46 -24.45 19.28
C TYR A 281 -16.92 -24.67 20.73
N THR A 282 -18.03 -25.37 20.96
CA THR A 282 -18.43 -25.83 22.30
C THR A 282 -17.98 -27.26 22.61
N SER A 283 -17.15 -27.87 21.77
CA SER A 283 -16.63 -29.22 22.01
C SER A 283 -15.47 -29.22 23.02
N ASP A 284 -15.10 -30.40 23.52
CA ASP A 284 -14.00 -30.55 24.49
C ASP A 284 -12.63 -30.16 23.91
N ASP A 285 -12.50 -30.16 22.57
CA ASP A 285 -11.30 -29.74 21.83
C ASP A 285 -11.70 -28.73 20.74
N PRO A 286 -11.96 -27.47 21.14
CA PRO A 286 -12.45 -26.47 20.21
C PRO A 286 -11.37 -26.09 19.18
N PRO A 287 -11.74 -25.86 17.91
CA PRO A 287 -10.82 -25.30 16.93
C PRO A 287 -10.29 -23.93 17.39
N SER A 288 -9.19 -23.48 16.79
CA SER A 288 -8.69 -22.13 17.05
C SER A 288 -9.74 -21.06 16.68
N SER A 289 -9.99 -20.15 17.61
CA SER A 289 -10.68 -18.86 17.47
C SER A 289 -10.10 -18.00 16.35
N PHE A 290 -8.85 -18.24 15.93
CA PHE A 290 -8.26 -17.60 14.76
C PHE A 290 -9.16 -17.71 13.51
N PHE A 291 -9.87 -18.82 13.33
CA PHE A 291 -10.74 -19.03 12.16
C PHE A 291 -12.01 -18.20 12.19
N LEU A 292 -12.50 -17.83 13.39
CA LEU A 292 -13.65 -16.94 13.53
C LEU A 292 -13.22 -15.47 13.40
N ARG A 293 -11.94 -15.15 13.57
CA ARG A 293 -11.34 -13.80 13.51
C ARG A 293 -11.02 -13.33 12.10
N ASP A 294 -11.98 -13.52 11.21
CA ASP A 294 -11.98 -12.93 9.86
C ASP A 294 -12.86 -11.67 9.85
N PRO A 295 -12.36 -10.51 9.39
CA PRO A 295 -13.12 -9.25 9.44
C PRO A 295 -14.47 -9.32 8.70
N GLU A 296 -14.48 -9.91 7.50
CA GLU A 296 -15.71 -10.05 6.69
C GLU A 296 -16.71 -11.00 7.37
N PHE A 297 -16.23 -12.08 7.99
CA PHE A 297 -17.07 -12.96 8.79
C PHE A 297 -17.72 -12.22 9.97
N PHE A 298 -16.94 -11.43 10.72
CA PHE A 298 -17.44 -10.62 11.84
C PHE A 298 -18.50 -9.62 11.40
N GLU A 299 -18.26 -8.91 10.30
CA GLU A 299 -19.20 -7.96 9.71
C GLU A 299 -20.53 -8.64 9.35
N ILE A 300 -20.48 -9.80 8.67
CA ILE A 300 -21.67 -10.56 8.29
C ILE A 300 -22.44 -11.04 9.53
N MET A 301 -21.74 -11.59 10.52
CA MET A 301 -22.36 -12.12 11.73
C MET A 301 -23.05 -11.02 12.55
N LEU A 302 -22.37 -9.87 12.75
CA LEU A 302 -22.93 -8.72 13.45
C LEU A 302 -24.12 -8.13 12.68
N SER A 303 -23.97 -7.90 11.38
CA SER A 303 -25.03 -7.33 10.55
C SER A 303 -26.27 -8.22 10.50
N SER A 304 -26.11 -9.55 10.51
CA SER A 304 -27.24 -10.49 10.49
C SER A 304 -28.16 -10.40 11.73
N ILE A 305 -27.63 -9.93 12.85
CA ILE A 305 -28.39 -9.82 14.11
C ILE A 305 -28.86 -8.38 14.31
N PHE A 306 -27.96 -7.43 14.12
CA PHE A 306 -28.19 -6.04 14.52
C PHE A 306 -28.75 -5.17 13.41
N VAL A 307 -28.62 -5.54 12.12
CA VAL A 307 -29.13 -4.72 11.00
C VAL A 307 -30.44 -5.29 10.46
N PRO A 308 -31.59 -4.61 10.64
CA PRO A 308 -32.91 -5.12 10.24
C PRO A 308 -33.10 -5.43 8.75
N SER A 309 -32.43 -4.69 7.86
CA SER A 309 -32.52 -4.87 6.40
C SER A 309 -31.52 -5.87 5.82
N PHE A 310 -30.70 -6.50 6.66
CA PHE A 310 -29.64 -7.37 6.19
C PHE A 310 -30.18 -8.57 5.39
N LYS A 311 -29.48 -8.92 4.30
CA LYS A 311 -29.86 -10.02 3.41
C LYS A 311 -29.83 -11.35 4.18
N GLY A 312 -31.01 -11.91 4.46
CA GLY A 312 -31.16 -13.16 5.23
C GLY A 312 -32.45 -13.24 6.04
N GLY A 313 -33.13 -12.11 6.25
CA GLY A 313 -34.34 -12.03 7.08
C GLY A 313 -34.00 -12.08 8.58
N MET A 314 -34.96 -11.71 9.43
CA MET A 314 -34.78 -11.74 10.88
C MET A 314 -34.49 -13.17 11.36
N VAL A 315 -33.33 -13.36 12.00
CA VAL A 315 -32.93 -14.62 12.63
C VAL A 315 -33.95 -14.98 13.72
N LYS A 316 -34.43 -16.23 13.72
CA LYS A 316 -35.35 -16.73 14.76
C LYS A 316 -34.71 -16.66 16.14
N GLN A 317 -35.50 -16.35 17.17
CA GLN A 317 -35.08 -16.21 18.56
C GLN A 317 -34.15 -17.34 19.03
N ASP A 318 -34.52 -18.60 18.77
CA ASP A 318 -33.79 -19.81 19.22
C ASP A 318 -32.38 -19.97 18.62
N HIS A 319 -32.11 -19.28 17.51
CA HIS A 319 -30.80 -19.29 16.86
C HIS A 319 -29.95 -18.09 17.27
N LYS A 320 -30.55 -16.95 17.65
CA LYS A 320 -29.83 -15.71 18.00
C LYS A 320 -28.78 -15.92 19.08
N GLU A 321 -29.10 -16.66 20.14
CA GLU A 321 -28.17 -16.95 21.25
C GLU A 321 -26.86 -17.55 20.75
N LYS A 322 -26.93 -18.45 19.77
CA LYS A 322 -25.75 -19.16 19.23
C LYS A 322 -24.89 -18.26 18.37
N TYR A 323 -25.51 -17.30 17.67
CA TYR A 323 -24.78 -16.30 16.90
C TYR A 323 -24.03 -15.35 17.84
N LEU A 324 -24.73 -14.81 18.83
CA LEU A 324 -24.16 -13.92 19.85
C LEU A 324 -23.03 -14.60 20.61
N TRP A 325 -23.21 -15.87 20.97
CA TRP A 325 -22.17 -16.65 21.64
C TRP A 325 -20.92 -16.84 20.78
N LEU A 326 -21.07 -17.16 19.49
CA LEU A 326 -19.92 -17.30 18.58
C LEU A 326 -19.17 -15.97 18.39
N ILE A 327 -19.90 -14.86 18.30
CA ILE A 327 -19.30 -13.52 18.23
C ILE A 327 -18.54 -13.20 19.51
N ALA A 328 -19.15 -13.46 20.68
CA ALA A 328 -18.52 -13.27 21.98
C ALA A 328 -17.27 -14.13 22.12
N TYR A 329 -17.35 -15.42 21.77
CA TYR A 329 -16.22 -16.35 21.77
C TYR A 329 -15.06 -15.82 20.90
N ALA A 330 -15.35 -15.44 19.67
CA ALA A 330 -14.33 -14.93 18.75
C ALA A 330 -13.68 -13.62 19.23
N ALA A 331 -14.45 -12.77 19.91
CA ALA A 331 -13.99 -11.47 20.40
C ALA A 331 -13.16 -11.54 21.69
N SER A 332 -13.40 -12.54 22.55
CA SER A 332 -12.89 -12.53 23.95
C SER A 332 -11.97 -13.70 24.32
N VAL A 333 -11.90 -14.77 23.53
CA VAL A 333 -11.06 -15.93 23.87
C VAL A 333 -9.58 -15.63 23.69
N HIS A 334 -8.76 -15.95 24.68
CA HIS A 334 -7.30 -15.86 24.55
C HIS A 334 -6.69 -17.25 24.36
N GLU A 335 -5.99 -17.44 23.25
CA GLU A 335 -5.27 -18.70 22.99
C GLU A 335 -3.83 -18.58 23.44
N ASN A 336 -3.49 -19.32 24.49
CA ASN A 336 -2.10 -19.53 24.89
C ASN A 336 -1.68 -20.93 24.42
N ASN A 337 -0.59 -20.99 23.65
CA ASN A 337 -0.07 -22.22 23.04
C ASN A 337 0.17 -23.37 24.05
N ASP A 338 0.33 -23.06 25.34
CA ASP A 338 0.67 -24.02 26.39
C ASP A 338 -0.51 -24.43 27.30
N VAL A 339 -1.61 -23.66 27.34
CA VAL A 339 -2.66 -23.80 28.37
C VAL A 339 -4.08 -24.02 27.79
N GLY A 340 -4.24 -23.88 26.47
CA GLY A 340 -5.55 -23.95 25.82
C GLY A 340 -6.29 -22.60 25.82
N PRO A 341 -7.55 -22.56 25.36
CA PRO A 341 -8.31 -21.32 25.25
C PRO A 341 -8.81 -20.85 26.62
N ASP A 342 -8.47 -19.61 26.99
CA ASP A 342 -9.09 -18.91 28.11
C ASP A 342 -10.45 -18.35 27.68
N THR A 343 -11.52 -18.78 28.36
CA THR A 343 -12.90 -18.41 28.06
C THR A 343 -13.55 -17.54 29.14
N THR A 344 -12.76 -16.98 30.07
CA THR A 344 -13.29 -16.21 31.21
C THR A 344 -14.11 -14.99 30.78
N GLU A 345 -13.69 -14.28 29.74
CA GLU A 345 -14.36 -13.07 29.23
C GLU A 345 -15.52 -13.34 28.23
N VAL A 346 -15.75 -14.60 27.85
CA VAL A 346 -16.80 -14.96 26.88
C VAL A 346 -18.19 -14.65 27.43
N GLN A 347 -18.45 -15.02 28.69
CA GLN A 347 -19.76 -14.84 29.29
C GLN A 347 -20.12 -13.34 29.49
N PRO A 348 -19.23 -12.49 30.06
CA PRO A 348 -19.49 -11.05 30.13
C PRO A 348 -19.72 -10.41 28.75
N THR A 349 -18.92 -10.79 27.73
CA THR A 349 -19.05 -10.26 26.38
C THR A 349 -20.38 -10.67 25.74
N TYR A 350 -20.80 -11.92 25.95
CA TYR A 350 -22.10 -12.42 25.50
C TYR A 350 -23.26 -11.67 26.15
N GLU A 351 -23.20 -11.44 27.46
CA GLU A 351 -24.22 -10.69 28.20
C GLU A 351 -24.33 -9.23 27.72
N ALA A 352 -23.21 -8.57 27.44
CA ALA A 352 -23.20 -7.22 26.87
C ALA A 352 -23.86 -7.17 25.49
N LEU A 353 -23.56 -8.14 24.61
CA LEU A 353 -24.18 -8.23 23.29
C LEU A 353 -25.67 -8.55 23.36
N LEU A 354 -26.08 -9.42 24.29
CA LEU A 354 -27.49 -9.76 24.51
C LEU A 354 -28.28 -8.55 25.05
N ALA A 355 -27.70 -7.79 25.98
CA ALA A 355 -28.31 -6.57 26.51
C ALA A 355 -28.47 -5.49 25.43
N LEU A 356 -27.49 -5.36 24.53
CA LEU A 356 -27.59 -4.48 23.37
C LEU A 356 -28.71 -4.93 22.42
N GLU A 357 -28.80 -6.23 22.11
CA GLU A 357 -29.84 -6.76 21.24
C GLU A 357 -31.24 -6.56 21.82
N ASP A 358 -31.44 -6.80 23.12
CA ASP A 358 -32.72 -6.57 23.80
C ASP A 358 -33.12 -5.08 23.79
N THR A 359 -32.13 -4.19 23.88
CA THR A 359 -32.34 -2.73 23.81
C THR A 359 -32.78 -2.30 22.42
N LEU A 360 -32.15 -2.84 21.36
CA LEU A 360 -32.39 -2.45 19.97
C LEU A 360 -33.60 -3.16 19.33
N SER A 361 -33.83 -4.44 19.63
CA SER A 361 -34.89 -5.27 19.03
C SER A 361 -36.31 -4.79 19.34
N LYS A 362 -36.49 -4.08 20.46
CA LYS A 362 -37.78 -3.52 20.92
C LYS A 362 -38.15 -2.20 20.23
N ARG A 363 -37.37 -1.75 19.24
CA ARG A 363 -37.51 -0.43 18.64
C ARG A 363 -37.54 -0.52 17.12
N THR A 364 -38.42 0.26 16.50
CA THR A 364 -38.39 0.48 15.07
C THR A 364 -37.31 1.51 14.74
N ALA A 365 -36.72 1.44 13.56
CA ALA A 365 -35.53 2.18 13.15
C ALA A 365 -35.73 3.71 12.95
N GLY A 366 -36.72 4.29 13.62
CA GLY A 366 -37.04 5.71 13.62
C GLY A 366 -37.59 6.19 14.97
N THR A 367 -37.19 5.56 16.08
CA THR A 367 -37.59 5.99 17.43
C THR A 367 -36.54 6.90 18.06
N ASP A 368 -36.99 7.81 18.93
CA ASP A 368 -36.09 8.61 19.77
C ASP A 368 -35.20 7.71 20.64
N LEU A 369 -33.89 7.96 20.60
CA LEU A 369 -32.85 7.18 21.28
C LEU A 369 -32.50 7.73 22.66
N THR A 370 -32.95 8.95 22.97
CA THR A 370 -32.71 9.60 24.26
C THR A 370 -33.08 8.73 25.47
N PRO A 371 -34.23 8.00 25.48
CA PRO A 371 -34.61 7.18 26.63
C PRO A 371 -33.71 5.97 26.89
N ILE A 372 -32.99 5.51 25.86
CA ILE A 372 -32.13 4.31 25.94
C ILE A 372 -30.64 4.66 25.96
N LEU A 373 -30.29 5.96 25.91
CA LEU A 373 -28.92 6.44 25.83
C LEU A 373 -28.02 5.86 26.94
N ALA A 374 -28.52 5.79 28.18
CA ALA A 374 -27.76 5.22 29.30
C ALA A 374 -27.37 3.76 29.06
N ASN A 375 -28.28 2.95 28.49
CA ASN A 375 -28.00 1.55 28.19
C ASN A 375 -27.01 1.42 27.03
N LEU A 376 -27.11 2.30 26.03
CA LEU A 376 -26.19 2.32 24.89
C LEU A 376 -24.77 2.71 25.31
N LEU A 377 -24.61 3.67 26.22
CA LEU A 377 -23.31 4.07 26.75
C LEU A 377 -22.62 2.93 27.52
N VAL A 378 -23.38 2.13 28.28
CA VAL A 378 -22.86 0.92 28.94
C VAL A 378 -22.45 -0.14 27.91
N ALA A 379 -23.25 -0.33 26.86
CA ALA A 379 -22.93 -1.32 25.82
C ALA A 379 -21.65 -0.96 25.04
N ILE A 380 -21.41 0.32 24.78
CA ILE A 380 -20.22 0.80 24.05
C ILE A 380 -18.92 0.48 24.81
N GLU A 381 -18.94 0.25 26.13
CA GLU A 381 -17.72 -0.16 26.86
C GLU A 381 -17.09 -1.44 26.29
N THR A 382 -17.90 -2.32 25.70
CA THR A 382 -17.42 -3.55 25.06
C THR A 382 -17.11 -3.30 23.57
N PRO A 383 -15.87 -3.51 23.08
CA PRO A 383 -15.48 -3.15 21.70
C PRO A 383 -16.35 -3.78 20.61
N VAL A 384 -16.69 -5.08 20.75
CA VAL A 384 -17.53 -5.78 19.76
C VAL A 384 -18.98 -5.29 19.76
N ALA A 385 -19.51 -4.91 20.92
CA ALA A 385 -20.84 -4.30 21.04
C ALA A 385 -20.85 -2.87 20.48
N SER A 386 -19.77 -2.11 20.67
CA SER A 386 -19.55 -0.82 20.01
C SER A 386 -19.59 -0.98 18.48
N MET A 387 -18.85 -1.93 17.91
CA MET A 387 -18.91 -2.20 16.45
C MET A 387 -20.31 -2.61 15.98
N ALA A 388 -21.01 -3.45 16.75
CA ALA A 388 -22.39 -3.83 16.45
C ALA A 388 -23.31 -2.61 16.36
N LEU A 389 -23.19 -1.70 17.34
CA LEU A 389 -23.95 -0.46 17.39
C LEU A 389 -23.58 0.48 16.24
N LEU A 390 -22.31 0.50 15.79
CA LEU A 390 -21.88 1.30 14.64
C LEU A 390 -22.63 0.88 13.38
N TYR A 391 -22.71 -0.42 13.09
CA TYR A 391 -23.46 -0.94 11.95
C TYR A 391 -24.95 -0.65 12.04
N TRP A 392 -25.53 -0.74 13.24
CA TRP A 392 -26.92 -0.35 13.44
C TRP A 392 -27.14 1.16 13.22
N ILE A 393 -26.25 2.02 13.70
CA ILE A 393 -26.32 3.48 13.49
C ILE A 393 -26.17 3.81 11.99
N GLN A 394 -25.27 3.13 11.28
CA GLN A 394 -25.15 3.25 9.82
C GLN A 394 -26.50 3.00 9.16
N PHE A 395 -27.12 1.85 9.45
CA PHE A 395 -28.44 1.50 8.95
C PHE A 395 -29.50 2.55 9.28
N VAL A 396 -29.58 3.01 10.54
CA VAL A 396 -30.57 4.01 10.97
C VAL A 396 -30.40 5.32 10.19
N ILE A 397 -29.18 5.78 9.95
CA ILE A 397 -28.96 7.05 9.25
C ILE A 397 -29.14 6.92 7.74
N THR A 398 -28.69 5.81 7.13
CA THR A 398 -28.65 5.67 5.67
C THR A 398 -29.91 5.08 5.07
N GLU A 399 -30.56 4.15 5.76
CA GLU A 399 -31.68 3.37 5.20
C GLU A 399 -33.05 3.77 5.76
N THR A 400 -33.09 4.71 6.71
CA THR A 400 -34.34 5.16 7.33
C THR A 400 -34.51 6.66 7.22
N SER A 401 -35.74 7.15 7.37
CA SER A 401 -36.05 8.59 7.40
C SER A 401 -35.71 9.24 8.75
N TYR A 402 -34.81 8.67 9.57
CA TYR A 402 -34.46 9.18 10.89
C TYR A 402 -33.98 10.64 10.83
N ILE A 403 -33.05 10.95 9.93
CA ILE A 403 -32.51 12.31 9.78
C ILE A 403 -33.60 13.28 9.32
N GLU A 404 -34.44 12.89 8.36
CA GLU A 404 -35.56 13.71 7.90
C GLU A 404 -36.58 14.00 9.01
N THR A 405 -36.75 13.08 9.95
CA THR A 405 -37.76 13.16 11.01
C THR A 405 -37.27 13.91 12.25
N TYR A 406 -36.02 13.66 12.67
CA TYR A 406 -35.49 14.08 13.97
C TYR A 406 -34.38 15.12 13.89
N PHE A 407 -33.75 15.34 12.73
CA PHE A 407 -32.70 16.34 12.64
C PHE A 407 -33.27 17.74 12.84
N ARG A 408 -32.77 18.46 13.84
CA ARG A 408 -33.11 19.85 14.12
C ARG A 408 -31.82 20.68 14.04
N SER A 409 -31.85 21.80 13.33
CA SER A 409 -30.65 22.63 13.08
C SER A 409 -29.94 23.14 14.35
N HIS A 410 -30.61 23.13 15.50
CA HIS A 410 -30.07 23.58 16.78
C HIS A 410 -29.49 22.47 17.67
N GLU A 411 -29.66 21.19 17.30
CA GLU A 411 -29.29 20.05 18.16
C GLU A 411 -28.49 19.02 17.39
N VAL A 412 -27.52 18.41 18.06
CA VAL A 412 -26.76 17.29 17.51
C VAL A 412 -27.56 16.00 17.71
N PRO A 413 -27.85 15.23 16.64
CA PRO A 413 -28.52 13.95 16.78
C PRO A 413 -27.74 12.97 17.66
N VAL A 414 -28.45 12.27 18.55
CA VAL A 414 -27.89 11.27 19.46
C VAL A 414 -27.01 10.24 18.74
N PRO A 415 -27.37 9.68 17.56
CA PRO A 415 -26.48 8.75 16.85
C PRO A 415 -25.09 9.31 16.54
N LEU A 416 -24.99 10.62 16.25
CA LEU A 416 -23.72 11.26 15.93
C LEU A 416 -22.88 11.52 17.19
N LEU A 417 -23.51 11.78 18.34
CA LEU A 417 -22.82 11.86 19.64
C LEU A 417 -22.30 10.49 20.08
N LEU A 418 -23.09 9.43 19.86
CA LEU A 418 -22.65 8.06 20.16
C LEU A 418 -21.40 7.70 19.36
N ILE A 419 -21.34 8.09 18.08
CA ILE A 419 -20.15 7.86 17.24
C ILE A 419 -18.90 8.57 17.80
N GLU A 420 -19.04 9.77 18.37
CA GLU A 420 -17.92 10.47 19.03
C GLU A 420 -17.41 9.67 20.24
N GLU A 421 -18.32 9.25 21.12
CA GLU A 421 -17.98 8.45 22.30
C GLU A 421 -17.33 7.11 21.93
N MET A 422 -17.78 6.47 20.85
CA MET A 422 -17.19 5.24 20.33
C MET A 422 -15.76 5.47 19.83
N ALA A 423 -15.51 6.55 19.10
CA ALA A 423 -14.18 6.91 18.62
C ALA A 423 -13.22 7.28 19.75
N TYR A 424 -13.72 7.92 20.81
CA TYR A 424 -12.95 8.25 22.01
C TYR A 424 -12.57 7.00 22.81
N LYS A 425 -13.52 6.11 23.06
CA LYS A 425 -13.29 4.87 23.84
C LYS A 425 -12.45 3.84 23.10
N HIS A 426 -12.59 3.75 21.78
CA HIS A 426 -11.95 2.70 20.97
C HIS A 426 -11.10 3.30 19.84
N PRO A 427 -9.81 3.59 20.08
CA PRO A 427 -8.92 4.16 19.07
C PRO A 427 -8.85 3.35 17.77
N LEU A 428 -8.87 2.01 17.85
CA LEU A 428 -8.86 1.13 16.67
C LEU A 428 -10.17 1.16 15.85
N GLN A 429 -11.25 1.76 16.38
CA GLN A 429 -12.51 1.94 15.65
C GLN A 429 -12.56 3.27 14.90
N GLN A 430 -11.60 4.19 15.12
CA GLN A 430 -11.58 5.52 14.50
C GLN A 430 -11.61 5.42 12.96
N THR A 431 -10.93 4.44 12.37
CA THR A 431 -10.97 4.21 10.91
C THR A 431 -12.38 3.85 10.41
N ALA A 432 -13.07 2.95 11.12
CA ALA A 432 -14.44 2.56 10.75
C ALA A 432 -15.43 3.71 11.00
N VAL A 433 -15.25 4.47 12.08
CA VAL A 433 -16.02 5.68 12.38
C VAL A 433 -15.81 6.74 11.30
N PHE A 434 -14.56 6.98 10.88
CA PHE A 434 -14.26 7.93 9.83
C PHE A 434 -14.91 7.54 8.50
N ALA A 435 -14.80 6.28 8.08
CA ALA A 435 -15.48 5.77 6.90
C ALA A 435 -17.01 5.95 6.98
N THR A 436 -17.59 5.76 8.17
CA THR A 436 -19.01 6.01 8.44
C THR A 436 -19.39 7.48 8.26
N LEU A 437 -18.59 8.40 8.82
CA LEU A 437 -18.82 9.84 8.69
C LEU A 437 -18.68 10.30 7.23
N VAL A 438 -17.72 9.76 6.48
CA VAL A 438 -17.58 10.00 5.04
C VAL A 438 -18.84 9.56 4.30
N ASN A 439 -19.34 8.35 4.56
CA ASN A 439 -20.58 7.86 3.95
C ASN A 439 -21.77 8.77 4.28
N PHE A 440 -21.89 9.26 5.51
CA PHE A 440 -22.96 10.17 5.91
C PHE A 440 -22.83 11.55 5.27
N PHE A 441 -21.61 12.04 5.08
CA PHE A 441 -21.34 13.33 4.45
C PHE A 441 -21.69 13.33 2.96
N GLU A 442 -21.42 12.22 2.28
CA GLU A 442 -21.65 12.02 0.86
C GLU A 442 -23.05 11.48 0.51
N ALA A 443 -23.82 11.05 1.51
CA ALA A 443 -25.16 10.51 1.32
C ALA A 443 -26.09 11.51 0.60
N PRO A 444 -26.80 11.08 -0.46
CA PRO A 444 -27.78 11.90 -1.15
C PRO A 444 -29.10 11.93 -0.37
N LEU A 445 -29.19 12.78 0.66
CA LEU A 445 -30.41 12.94 1.46
C LEU A 445 -31.36 13.97 0.83
N GLU A 446 -32.68 13.74 0.88
CA GLU A 446 -33.71 14.66 0.38
C GLU A 446 -34.05 15.75 1.42
N LEU A 447 -33.04 16.53 1.83
CA LEU A 447 -33.19 17.61 2.80
C LEU A 447 -33.22 18.98 2.13
N ASN A 448 -33.89 19.94 2.76
CA ASN A 448 -33.79 21.35 2.37
C ASN A 448 -32.31 21.82 2.38
N PRO A 449 -31.86 22.65 1.42
CA PRO A 449 -30.45 23.02 1.29
C PRO A 449 -29.81 23.61 2.56
N GLU A 450 -30.57 24.42 3.31
CA GLU A 450 -30.11 25.01 4.58
C GLU A 450 -29.91 23.97 5.68
N ILE A 451 -30.83 23.00 5.76
CA ILE A 451 -30.76 21.89 6.71
C ILE A 451 -29.61 20.95 6.32
N MET A 452 -29.46 20.67 5.03
CA MET A 452 -28.36 19.86 4.50
C MET A 452 -26.99 20.51 4.79
N MET A 453 -26.88 21.83 4.66
CA MET A 453 -25.66 22.56 5.02
C MET A 453 -25.35 22.42 6.51
N THR A 454 -26.36 22.58 7.37
CA THR A 454 -26.20 22.43 8.83
C THR A 454 -25.83 20.99 9.21
N TYR A 455 -26.44 20.00 8.57
CA TYR A 455 -26.12 18.58 8.74
C TYR A 455 -24.68 18.26 8.35
N ARG A 456 -24.23 18.71 7.17
CA ARG A 456 -22.85 18.55 6.71
C ARG A 456 -21.83 19.23 7.61
N LYS A 457 -22.13 20.44 8.12
CA LYS A 457 -21.30 21.10 9.14
C LYS A 457 -21.21 20.26 10.42
N SER A 458 -22.33 19.68 10.84
CA SER A 458 -22.39 18.79 12.00
C SER A 458 -21.47 17.58 11.83
N ILE A 459 -21.52 16.91 10.66
CA ILE A 459 -20.62 15.79 10.36
C ILE A 459 -19.16 16.25 10.32
N LEU A 460 -18.90 17.43 9.75
CA LEU A 460 -17.56 18.00 9.66
C LEU A 460 -16.96 18.28 11.04
N GLU A 461 -17.74 18.78 12.01
CA GLU A 461 -17.31 18.90 13.41
C GLU A 461 -16.93 17.54 14.01
N ARG A 462 -17.67 16.47 13.69
CA ARG A 462 -17.32 15.11 14.12
C ARG A 462 -16.03 14.61 13.49
N MET A 463 -15.78 14.93 12.22
CA MET A 463 -14.50 14.64 11.57
C MET A 463 -13.35 15.44 12.22
N ILE A 464 -13.58 16.70 12.59
CA ILE A 464 -12.62 17.53 13.34
C ILE A 464 -12.36 16.94 14.73
N TYR A 465 -13.38 16.43 15.41
CA TYR A 465 -13.23 15.74 16.69
C TYR A 465 -12.32 14.52 16.56
N LEU A 466 -12.42 13.72 15.48
CA LEU A 466 -11.46 12.64 15.23
C LEU A 466 -10.00 13.15 15.13
N MET A 467 -9.78 14.35 14.58
CA MET A 467 -8.44 14.93 14.55
C MET A 467 -7.93 15.24 15.97
N GLN A 468 -8.81 15.66 16.89
CA GLN A 468 -8.48 15.84 18.31
C GLN A 468 -8.12 14.52 19.00
N LEU A 469 -8.62 13.40 18.49
CA LEU A 469 -8.31 12.04 18.96
C LEU A 469 -7.06 11.43 18.29
N ASN A 470 -6.20 12.26 17.70
CA ASN A 470 -4.99 11.88 16.95
C ASN A 470 -5.24 11.18 15.60
N TYR A 471 -6.45 11.23 15.05
CA TYR A 471 -6.77 10.72 13.71
C TYR A 471 -6.76 11.83 12.65
N ALA A 472 -5.74 12.69 12.68
CA ALA A 472 -5.73 13.96 11.93
C ALA A 472 -5.45 13.81 10.43
N MET A 473 -4.45 13.01 10.05
CA MET A 473 -3.99 12.91 8.65
C MET A 473 -5.05 12.34 7.68
N PRO A 474 -5.73 11.21 8.00
CA PRO A 474 -6.77 10.69 7.11
C PRO A 474 -7.91 11.67 6.86
N VAL A 475 -8.29 12.43 7.89
CA VAL A 475 -9.32 13.48 7.79
C VAL A 475 -8.84 14.61 6.88
N LEU A 476 -7.60 15.08 7.08
CA LEU A 476 -7.01 16.14 6.29
C LEU A 476 -6.92 15.76 4.81
N ASP A 477 -6.45 14.56 4.50
CA ASP A 477 -6.30 14.09 3.12
C ASP A 477 -7.64 13.95 2.41
N TYR A 478 -8.65 13.39 3.08
CA TYR A 478 -10.01 13.33 2.54
C TYR A 478 -10.58 14.71 2.23
N ILE A 479 -10.53 15.64 3.20
CA ILE A 479 -11.08 16.98 3.01
C ILE A 479 -10.32 17.74 1.93
N ARG A 480 -8.99 17.60 1.85
CA ARG A 480 -8.16 18.20 0.80
C ARG A 480 -8.57 17.73 -0.60
N VAL A 481 -8.73 16.42 -0.80
CA VAL A 481 -9.17 15.87 -2.10
C VAL A 481 -10.59 16.33 -2.43
N ARG A 482 -11.46 16.42 -1.42
CA ARG A 482 -12.87 16.81 -1.61
C ARG A 482 -13.10 18.32 -1.69
N ALA A 483 -12.16 19.16 -1.23
CA ALA A 483 -12.31 20.61 -1.11
C ALA A 483 -12.80 21.27 -2.41
N ARG A 484 -12.31 20.81 -3.57
CA ARG A 484 -12.71 21.30 -4.90
C ARG A 484 -14.17 21.06 -5.27
N LYS A 485 -14.78 20.00 -4.72
CA LYS A 485 -16.19 19.63 -4.94
C LYS A 485 -17.08 20.05 -3.77
N MET A 486 -16.49 20.52 -2.69
CA MET A 486 -17.18 20.93 -1.47
C MET A 486 -17.55 22.41 -1.53
N ASP A 487 -18.63 22.79 -0.85
CA ASP A 487 -19.02 24.18 -0.74
C ASP A 487 -17.94 24.99 0.00
N GLN A 488 -17.61 26.19 -0.50
CA GLN A 488 -16.57 27.04 0.07
C GLN A 488 -16.83 27.38 1.55
N SER A 489 -18.10 27.45 1.98
CA SER A 489 -18.44 27.69 3.38
C SER A 489 -18.10 26.53 4.31
N LEU A 490 -18.18 25.29 3.81
CA LEU A 490 -17.74 24.09 4.56
C LEU A 490 -16.22 24.03 4.65
N SER A 491 -15.52 24.32 3.55
CA SER A 491 -14.05 24.36 3.52
C SER A 491 -13.51 25.44 4.47
N MET A 492 -14.10 26.63 4.43
CA MET A 492 -13.75 27.72 5.35
C MET A 492 -14.00 27.35 6.81
N HIS A 493 -15.17 26.75 7.09
CA HIS A 493 -15.50 26.29 8.43
C HIS A 493 -14.50 25.26 8.95
N PHE A 494 -14.13 24.27 8.14
CA PHE A 494 -13.09 23.31 8.48
C PHE A 494 -11.76 23.99 8.80
N VAL A 495 -11.26 24.84 7.90
CA VAL A 495 -9.99 25.56 8.09
C VAL A 495 -10.01 26.38 9.37
N LYS A 496 -11.08 27.15 9.61
CA LYS A 496 -11.22 27.97 10.82
C LYS A 496 -11.12 27.11 12.08
N ARG A 497 -11.92 26.06 12.17
CA ARG A 497 -12.03 25.21 13.37
C ARG A 497 -10.75 24.41 13.62
N VAL A 498 -10.10 23.92 12.56
CA VAL A 498 -8.81 23.22 12.68
C VAL A 498 -7.72 24.17 13.15
N LEU A 499 -7.60 25.37 12.56
CA LEU A 499 -6.57 26.33 12.98
C LEU A 499 -6.81 26.90 14.39
N GLU A 500 -8.06 26.96 14.86
CA GLU A 500 -8.37 27.34 16.24
C GLU A 500 -7.94 26.29 17.29
N MET A 501 -7.84 25.01 16.91
CA MET A 501 -7.56 23.92 17.85
C MET A 501 -6.11 23.42 17.82
N VAL A 502 -5.32 23.77 16.80
CA VAL A 502 -3.93 23.32 16.65
C VAL A 502 -2.95 24.39 17.13
N SER A 503 -1.76 23.93 17.52
CA SER A 503 -0.60 24.77 17.84
C SER A 503 0.67 24.01 17.47
N GLY A 504 1.77 24.72 17.19
CA GLY A 504 3.02 24.07 16.79
C GLY A 504 3.68 23.23 17.90
N PRO A 505 4.65 22.37 17.54
CA PRO A 505 5.25 22.22 16.22
C PRO A 505 4.37 21.44 15.23
N TYR A 506 4.38 21.87 13.97
CA TYR A 506 3.58 21.26 12.90
C TYR A 506 4.39 20.26 12.06
N SER A 507 3.77 19.15 11.66
CA SER A 507 4.37 18.23 10.70
C SER A 507 4.34 18.82 9.28
N ARG A 508 5.33 18.46 8.46
CA ARG A 508 5.40 18.90 7.06
C ARG A 508 4.16 18.52 6.26
N LYS A 509 3.67 17.28 6.41
CA LYS A 509 2.45 16.80 5.75
C LYS A 509 1.24 17.65 6.13
N PHE A 510 1.11 18.06 7.40
CA PHE A 510 0.03 18.94 7.85
C PHE A 510 0.13 20.34 7.21
N ILE A 511 1.31 20.95 7.21
CA ILE A 511 1.54 22.26 6.59
C ILE A 511 1.19 22.24 5.09
N GLU A 512 1.66 21.24 4.36
CA GLU A 512 1.38 21.06 2.94
C GLU A 512 -0.11 20.86 2.67
N GLY A 513 -0.77 20.00 3.44
CA GLY A 513 -2.20 19.73 3.30
C GLY A 513 -3.07 20.94 3.61
N MET A 514 -2.83 21.62 4.74
CA MET A 514 -3.54 22.84 5.12
C MET A 514 -3.27 23.99 4.15
N GLY A 515 -2.01 24.17 3.73
CA GLY A 515 -1.63 25.21 2.77
C GLY A 515 -2.39 25.10 1.46
N GLN A 516 -2.47 23.90 0.88
CA GLN A 516 -3.20 23.69 -0.38
C GLN A 516 -4.69 24.00 -0.25
N MET A 517 -5.33 23.61 0.84
CA MET A 517 -6.74 23.95 1.06
C MET A 517 -6.96 25.45 1.20
N ILE A 518 -6.12 26.13 1.99
CA ILE A 518 -6.20 27.59 2.17
C ILE A 518 -6.00 28.31 0.83
N GLN A 519 -5.08 27.84 -0.02
CA GLN A 519 -4.81 28.41 -1.33
C GLN A 519 -6.05 28.41 -2.25
N GLU A 520 -6.88 27.36 -2.19
CA GLU A 520 -8.10 27.23 -2.98
C GLU A 520 -9.20 28.23 -2.56
N ILE A 521 -9.25 28.62 -1.27
CA ILE A 521 -10.30 29.49 -0.72
C ILE A 521 -9.79 30.86 -0.23
N VAL A 522 -8.54 31.23 -0.55
CA VAL A 522 -7.87 32.43 0.01
C VAL A 522 -8.64 33.73 -0.24
N GLU A 523 -9.29 33.89 -1.39
CA GLU A 523 -10.07 35.09 -1.72
C GLU A 523 -11.37 35.21 -0.90
N VAL A 524 -11.90 34.08 -0.44
CA VAL A 524 -13.04 34.03 0.47
C VAL A 524 -12.57 34.36 1.88
N ILE A 525 -11.44 33.77 2.31
CA ILE A 525 -10.86 33.98 3.64
C ILE A 525 -10.63 35.49 3.92
N LYS A 526 -10.08 36.24 2.94
CA LYS A 526 -9.86 37.71 3.04
C LYS A 526 -11.10 38.54 3.42
N LYS A 527 -12.30 38.01 3.22
CA LYS A 527 -13.57 38.73 3.44
C LYS A 527 -14.28 38.27 4.72
N THR A 528 -13.62 37.42 5.51
CA THR A 528 -14.22 36.73 6.66
C THR A 528 -13.37 36.90 7.90
N ASP A 529 -13.95 36.61 9.06
CA ASP A 529 -13.28 36.59 10.36
C ASP A 529 -12.21 35.49 10.50
N THR A 530 -12.06 34.63 9.48
CA THR A 530 -11.05 33.56 9.42
C THR A 530 -9.68 34.09 8.98
N GLU A 531 -9.60 35.25 8.32
CA GLU A 531 -8.34 35.87 7.90
C GLU A 531 -7.29 36.04 9.01
N PRO A 532 -7.60 36.63 10.18
CA PRO A 532 -6.59 36.82 11.24
C PRO A 532 -6.04 35.50 11.77
N ILE A 533 -6.87 34.46 11.84
CA ILE A 533 -6.48 33.11 12.31
C ILE A 533 -5.46 32.51 11.34
N VAL A 534 -5.73 32.60 10.04
CA VAL A 534 -4.84 32.09 9.00
C VAL A 534 -3.52 32.86 8.97
N ARG A 535 -3.54 34.18 9.14
CA ARG A 535 -2.31 35.00 9.22
C ARG A 535 -1.44 34.60 10.40
N ALA A 536 -2.02 34.43 11.58
CA ALA A 536 -1.28 34.00 12.78
C ALA A 536 -0.61 32.63 12.56
N TRP A 537 -1.32 31.68 11.97
CA TRP A 537 -0.76 30.36 11.64
C TRP A 537 0.39 30.45 10.63
N ILE A 538 0.26 31.26 9.57
CA ILE A 538 1.33 31.48 8.58
C ILE A 538 2.59 32.05 9.25
N GLU A 539 2.42 33.02 10.16
CA GLU A 539 3.54 33.60 10.91
C GLU A 539 4.24 32.55 11.79
N GLU A 540 3.47 31.70 12.47
CA GLU A 540 4.00 30.62 13.29
C GLU A 540 4.80 29.61 12.46
N VAL A 541 4.27 29.17 11.31
CA VAL A 541 4.93 28.22 10.41
C VAL A 541 6.23 28.78 9.83
N VAL A 542 6.27 30.08 9.50
CA VAL A 542 7.48 30.73 8.94
C VAL A 542 8.58 30.90 9.99
N VAL A 543 8.22 31.02 11.28
CA VAL A 543 9.17 31.20 12.38
C VAL A 543 9.71 29.88 12.93
N GLN A 544 8.96 28.78 12.81
CA GLN A 544 9.38 27.47 13.32
C GLN A 544 10.31 26.72 12.34
N PRO A 545 11.46 26.19 12.79
CA PRO A 545 12.21 25.24 11.98
C PRO A 545 11.39 23.95 11.85
N VAL A 546 11.15 23.52 10.61
CA VAL A 546 10.49 22.24 10.30
C VAL A 546 11.39 21.11 10.81
N GLU A 547 11.06 20.52 11.97
CA GLU A 547 11.79 19.34 12.45
C GLU A 547 11.43 18.10 11.64
N VAL A 548 12.47 17.36 11.30
CA VAL A 548 12.47 16.04 10.65
C VAL A 548 11.85 15.02 11.62
N GLU A 549 11.08 14.08 11.06
CA GLU A 549 10.33 13.01 11.73
C GLU A 549 10.92 12.47 13.05
N MET A 550 10.06 12.36 14.07
CA MET A 550 10.38 11.86 15.41
C MET A 550 11.06 10.48 15.39
N GLN A 551 12.26 10.41 15.96
CA GLN A 551 12.90 9.17 16.37
C GLN A 551 12.12 8.50 17.51
N SER A 552 11.94 7.19 17.41
CA SER A 552 11.41 6.30 18.45
C SER A 552 12.46 6.03 19.56
N PRO A 553 12.08 5.44 20.73
CA PRO A 553 12.88 5.53 21.97
C PRO A 553 14.18 4.69 21.93
N PRO A 554 15.17 4.99 22.80
CA PRO A 554 16.53 4.51 22.61
C PRO A 554 16.63 3.02 22.94
N THR A 555 16.96 2.20 21.95
CA THR A 555 17.54 0.88 22.19
C THR A 555 19.05 0.98 22.05
N SER A 556 19.73 0.69 23.15
CA SER A 556 21.19 0.67 23.26
C SER A 556 21.78 -0.48 22.45
N ALA A 557 22.54 -0.19 21.40
CA ALA A 557 23.74 -0.95 21.03
C ALA A 557 24.56 -0.16 20.01
N SER A 558 25.79 0.14 20.41
CA SER A 558 26.84 0.79 19.62
C SER A 558 27.41 -0.12 18.53
N SER A 559 27.47 0.38 17.29
CA SER A 559 28.63 0.14 16.41
C SER A 559 28.67 1.18 15.29
N SER A 560 29.77 1.92 15.27
CA SER A 560 30.12 2.98 14.31
C SER A 560 30.42 2.44 12.92
N SER A 561 29.81 3.03 11.89
CA SER A 561 30.40 3.11 10.55
C SER A 561 29.96 4.39 9.86
N THR A 562 30.93 5.25 9.59
CA THR A 562 30.85 6.47 8.78
C THR A 562 30.43 6.13 7.34
N HIS A 563 29.26 6.62 6.93
CA HIS A 563 28.93 6.81 5.52
C HIS A 563 28.42 8.24 5.32
N GLU A 564 29.09 8.94 4.41
CA GLU A 564 28.75 10.28 3.94
C GLU A 564 27.36 10.27 3.31
N THR A 565 26.47 11.13 3.83
CA THR A 565 25.15 11.41 3.26
C THR A 565 25.28 12.33 2.04
N PRO A 566 24.68 12.01 0.88
CA PRO A 566 24.50 12.99 -0.17
C PRO A 566 23.40 13.98 0.24
N SER A 567 23.65 15.25 -0.08
CA SER A 567 22.77 16.40 0.03
C SER A 567 21.30 16.07 -0.32
N ALA A 568 20.42 16.14 0.70
CA ALA A 568 18.98 16.13 0.51
C ALA A 568 18.51 17.52 0.03
N ALA A 569 18.66 17.79 -1.25
CA ALA A 569 17.91 18.84 -1.94
C ALA A 569 16.47 18.33 -2.20
N GLY A 570 15.68 18.17 -1.14
CA GLY A 570 14.27 17.83 -1.22
C GLY A 570 13.41 19.08 -1.34
N ASN A 571 12.89 19.35 -2.53
CA ASN A 571 11.96 20.44 -2.89
C ASN A 571 11.13 21.01 -1.72
N ASP A 572 11.30 22.30 -1.43
CA ASP A 572 10.66 23.07 -0.35
C ASP A 572 9.21 23.49 -0.67
N SER A 573 8.43 22.59 -1.28
CA SER A 573 7.12 22.87 -1.91
C SER A 573 6.06 23.39 -0.94
N GLY A 574 6.06 22.91 0.31
CA GLY A 574 5.15 23.36 1.36
C GLY A 574 5.40 24.82 1.75
N LEU A 575 6.65 25.16 2.09
CA LEU A 575 7.03 26.52 2.46
C LEU A 575 6.83 27.52 1.32
N SER A 576 7.11 27.13 0.07
CA SER A 576 6.81 27.98 -1.09
C SER A 576 5.32 28.26 -1.25
N THR A 577 4.46 27.26 -0.95
CA THR A 577 3.00 27.43 -1.00
C THR A 577 2.52 28.40 0.08
N ILE A 578 3.05 28.29 1.30
CA ILE A 578 2.72 29.20 2.41
C ILE A 578 3.16 30.65 2.11
N GLN A 579 4.34 30.84 1.51
CA GLN A 579 4.82 32.16 1.10
C GLN A 579 3.93 32.80 0.03
N GLU A 580 3.44 32.01 -0.93
CA GLU A 580 2.51 32.50 -1.96
C GLU A 580 1.15 32.88 -1.36
N ILE A 581 0.64 32.10 -0.39
CA ILE A 581 -0.59 32.44 0.34
C ILE A 581 -0.40 33.76 1.10
N LYS A 582 0.71 33.93 1.81
CA LYS A 582 1.05 35.16 2.52
C LYS A 582 1.01 36.37 1.58
N LYS A 583 1.68 36.27 0.44
CA LYS A 583 1.71 37.31 -0.59
C LYS A 583 0.32 37.63 -1.12
N ARG A 584 -0.51 36.62 -1.38
CA ARG A 584 -1.89 36.82 -1.85
C ARG A 584 -2.77 37.47 -0.79
N LEU A 585 -2.60 37.14 0.50
CA LEU A 585 -3.30 37.80 1.60
C LEU A 585 -2.86 39.26 1.77
N GLU A 586 -1.61 39.59 1.47
CA GLU A 586 -1.06 40.96 1.55
C GLU A 586 -1.35 41.82 0.31
N ASP A 587 -1.70 41.23 -0.84
CA ASP A 587 -2.02 41.98 -2.07
C ASP A 587 -3.37 42.73 -1.95
N PRO A 588 -3.38 44.08 -2.02
CA PRO A 588 -4.59 44.88 -1.94
C PRO A 588 -5.47 44.85 -3.22
N ARG A 589 -5.09 44.12 -4.27
CA ARG A 589 -5.83 44.09 -5.55
C ARG A 589 -6.95 43.03 -5.55
N ARG A 590 -8.13 43.49 -6.00
CA ARG A 590 -9.42 42.77 -6.05
C ARG A 590 -9.51 41.71 -7.12
#